data_AF-A0A6S6SME3-F1
#
_entry.id   AF-A0A6S6SME3-F1
#
_cell.length_a   1.000
_cell.length_b   1.000
_cell.length_c   1.000
_cell.angle_alpha   90.00
_cell.angle_beta   90.00
_cell.angle_gamma   90.00
#
_symmetry.space_group_name_H-M   'P 1'
#
loop_
_entity.id
_entity.type
_entity.pdbx_description
1 polymer ?
#
loop_
_entity_poly.entity_id
_entity_poly.type
_entity_poly.pdbx_seq_one_letter_code
_entity_poly.pdbx_strand_id
1 'polypeptide(L)'
;MTRNAYIPYLILMRWLLLAGLIGFGVFMAWDTGLLPNMLANDNTRLSIIILTLFFLASLHCFDRSLFLSHQFKVLHAHANVESSPTTSGVSPVRDYLQHPSLRPSSTKNEQDISLLTEVLAEKIRGQHQMGWFATSALIKLGLLGTVIGFMLMLGSLDNIKSMDLEQVQVLMQSMTQGMKIALNTTLLGLGSSLLLGVQYLYLDRSADQLIAQTIQLSQQDIEPDKADVDVVDKVAS
;
A
#
# COMPACT_ATOMS: atom_id res chain seq x y z
N MET A 1 22.35 6.76 -25.15
CA MET A 1 21.15 7.64 -25.08
C MET A 1 20.66 7.66 -23.64
N THR A 2 20.59 8.86 -23.05
CA THR A 2 20.05 9.24 -21.73
C THR A 2 20.25 8.25 -20.57
N ARG A 3 21.41 8.34 -19.90
CA ARG A 3 21.64 7.85 -18.54
C ARG A 3 20.59 8.49 -17.63
N ASN A 4 19.52 7.74 -17.35
CA ASN A 4 18.39 8.20 -16.54
C ASN A 4 18.95 8.61 -15.17
N ALA A 5 18.83 9.89 -14.81
CA ALA A 5 19.32 10.39 -13.54
C ALA A 5 18.58 9.68 -12.42
N TYR A 6 19.27 8.74 -11.76
CA TYR A 6 18.66 7.91 -10.74
C TYR A 6 18.44 8.75 -9.48
N ILE A 7 17.20 9.09 -9.18
CA ILE A 7 16.84 9.79 -7.95
C ILE A 7 16.44 8.71 -6.92
N PRO A 8 17.29 8.40 -5.93
CA PRO A 8 17.12 7.25 -5.03
C PRO A 8 15.88 7.32 -4.13
N TYR A 9 15.16 8.45 -4.14
CA TYR A 9 13.97 8.73 -3.35
C TYR A 9 12.75 9.12 -4.20
N LEU A 10 12.75 8.92 -5.53
CA LEU A 10 11.64 9.35 -6.39
C LEU A 10 10.30 8.70 -5.99
N ILE A 11 10.32 7.41 -5.65
CA ILE A 11 9.15 6.64 -5.24
C ILE A 11 8.60 7.17 -3.91
N LEU A 12 9.49 7.36 -2.95
CA LEU A 12 9.17 7.93 -1.64
C LEU A 12 8.62 9.35 -1.77
N MET A 13 9.24 10.19 -2.59
CA MET A 13 8.83 11.59 -2.79
C MET A 13 7.44 11.68 -3.43
N ARG A 14 7.15 10.85 -4.44
CA ARG A 14 5.83 10.77 -5.06
C ARG A 14 4.78 10.22 -4.09
N TRP A 15 5.13 9.22 -3.28
CA TRP A 15 4.24 8.72 -2.23
C TRP A 15 3.96 9.78 -1.18
N LEU A 16 4.99 10.53 -0.74
CA LEU A 16 4.86 11.61 0.23
C LEU A 16 3.97 12.74 -0.31
N LEU A 17 4.06 13.02 -1.61
CA LEU A 17 3.19 14.00 -2.28
C LEU A 17 1.72 13.54 -2.24
N LEU A 18 1.46 12.28 -2.57
CA LEU A 18 0.12 11.68 -2.48
C LEU A 18 -0.40 11.70 -1.04
N ALA A 19 0.42 11.29 -0.07
CA ALA A 19 0.07 11.28 1.34
C ALA A 19 -0.19 12.70 1.87
N GLY A 20 0.59 13.69 1.45
CA GLY A 20 0.38 15.10 1.77
C GLY A 20 -0.93 15.64 1.20
N LEU A 21 -1.28 15.27 -0.04
CA LEU A 21 -2.57 15.64 -0.64
C LEU A 21 -3.75 15.03 0.12
N ILE A 22 -3.65 13.75 0.49
CA ILE A 22 -4.67 13.06 1.30
C ILE A 22 -4.77 13.69 2.69
N GLY A 23 -3.63 13.96 3.33
CA GLY A 23 -3.57 14.62 4.64
C GLY A 23 -4.19 16.02 4.61
N PHE A 24 -3.94 16.80 3.55
CA PHE A 24 -4.59 18.08 3.35
C PHE A 24 -6.11 17.95 3.19
N GLY A 25 -6.58 16.95 2.44
CA GLY A 25 -8.02 16.66 2.32
C GLY A 25 -8.66 16.30 3.66
N VAL A 26 -7.99 15.48 4.47
CA VAL A 26 -8.44 15.13 5.83
C VAL A 26 -8.44 16.37 6.74
N PHE A 27 -7.41 17.21 6.66
CA PHE A 27 -7.34 18.45 7.41
C PHE A 27 -8.47 19.41 7.04
N MET A 28 -8.76 19.60 5.75
CA MET A 28 -9.89 20.41 5.27
C MET A 28 -11.23 19.86 5.77
N ALA A 29 -11.41 18.53 5.75
CA ALA A 29 -12.61 17.90 6.29
C ALA A 29 -12.73 18.07 7.81
N TRP A 30 -11.62 18.21 8.52
CA TRP A 30 -11.60 18.53 9.95
C TRP A 30 -11.94 20.01 10.21
N ASP A 31 -11.29 20.92 9.49
CA ASP A 31 -11.43 22.38 9.65
C ASP A 31 -12.84 22.87 9.29
N THR A 32 -13.44 22.31 8.24
CA THR A 32 -14.86 22.56 7.88
C THR A 32 -15.85 22.01 8.90
N GLY A 33 -15.39 21.29 9.93
CA GLY A 33 -16.22 20.66 10.94
C GLY A 33 -16.95 19.41 10.44
N LEU A 34 -16.71 18.96 9.21
CA LEU A 34 -17.41 17.82 8.61
C LEU A 34 -17.08 16.53 9.37
N LEU A 35 -15.79 16.23 9.57
CA LEU A 35 -15.31 15.07 10.36
C LEU A 35 -15.75 15.14 11.85
N PRO A 36 -15.52 16.25 12.58
CA PRO A 36 -15.98 16.39 13.96
C PRO A 36 -17.49 16.21 14.12
N ASN A 37 -18.30 16.78 13.21
CA ASN A 37 -19.74 16.61 13.23
C ASN A 37 -20.14 15.15 12.96
N MET A 38 -19.48 14.46 12.03
CA MET A 38 -19.74 13.04 11.79
C MET A 38 -19.44 12.20 13.04
N LEU A 39 -18.33 12.46 13.73
CA LEU A 39 -17.93 11.73 14.94
C LEU A 39 -18.83 12.02 16.14
N ALA A 40 -19.20 13.28 16.37
CA ALA A 40 -20.04 13.66 17.49
C ALA A 40 -21.47 13.10 17.38
N ASN A 41 -21.94 12.87 16.15
CA ASN A 41 -23.29 12.33 15.90
C ASN A 41 -23.33 10.80 15.81
N ASP A 42 -22.16 10.12 15.80
CA ASP A 42 -22.07 8.67 15.68
C ASP A 42 -21.92 7.97 17.05
N ASN A 43 -23.05 7.56 17.63
CA ASN A 43 -23.06 6.77 18.87
C ASN A 43 -22.49 5.35 18.72
N THR A 44 -22.45 4.80 17.49
CA THR A 44 -21.98 3.42 17.25
C THR A 44 -20.46 3.30 17.35
N ARG A 45 -19.75 4.44 17.27
CA ARG A 45 -18.29 4.54 17.23
C ARG A 45 -17.64 3.82 16.03
N LEU A 46 -18.42 3.39 15.04
CA LEU A 46 -17.90 2.76 13.82
C LEU A 46 -17.04 3.73 13.02
N SER A 47 -17.41 5.01 12.96
CA SER A 47 -16.64 6.04 12.27
C SER A 47 -15.21 6.15 12.80
N ILE A 48 -15.03 6.02 14.13
CA ILE A 48 -13.71 6.03 14.78
C ILE A 48 -12.91 4.77 14.40
N ILE A 49 -13.55 3.60 14.36
CA ILE A 49 -12.91 2.34 13.96
C ILE A 49 -12.43 2.44 12.49
N ILE A 50 -13.28 2.94 11.59
CA ILE A 50 -12.94 3.16 10.18
C ILE A 50 -11.75 4.10 10.04
N LEU A 51 -11.77 5.25 10.73
CA LEU A 51 -10.66 6.20 10.70
C LEU A 51 -9.37 5.62 11.27
N THR A 52 -9.45 4.91 12.40
CA THR A 52 -8.28 4.28 13.02
C THR A 52 -7.65 3.26 12.08
N LEU A 53 -8.47 2.40 11.46
CA LEU A 53 -8.02 1.41 10.48
C LEU A 53 -7.39 2.09 9.25
N PHE A 54 -7.98 3.19 8.77
CA PHE A 54 -7.43 3.98 7.67
C PHE A 54 -6.05 4.55 8.00
N PHE A 55 -5.89 5.18 9.17
CA PHE A 55 -4.60 5.73 9.60
C PHE A 55 -3.55 4.65 9.82
N LEU A 56 -3.89 3.52 10.45
CA LEU A 56 -2.98 2.39 10.63
C LEU A 56 -2.52 1.81 9.28
N ALA A 57 -3.44 1.66 8.33
CA ALA A 57 -3.10 1.16 7.00
C ALA A 57 -2.25 2.15 6.20
N SER A 58 -2.51 3.45 6.34
CA SER A 58 -1.70 4.52 5.72
C SER A 58 -0.31 4.61 6.34
N LEU A 59 -0.16 4.43 7.66
CA LEU A 59 1.13 4.30 8.35
C LEU A 59 1.89 3.06 7.88
N HIS A 60 1.22 1.90 7.76
CA HIS A 60 1.85 0.72 7.18
C HIS A 60 2.33 0.99 5.73
N CYS A 61 1.59 1.77 4.95
CA CYS A 61 2.01 2.19 3.62
C CYS A 61 3.26 3.09 3.64
N PHE A 62 3.38 3.97 4.64
CA PHE A 62 4.58 4.80 4.87
C PHE A 62 5.82 3.94 5.17
N ASP A 63 5.71 3.03 6.14
CA ASP A 63 6.81 2.13 6.53
C ASP A 63 7.27 1.28 5.33
N ARG A 64 6.31 0.83 4.51
CA ARG A 64 6.60 0.08 3.27
C ARG A 64 7.27 0.94 2.20
N SER A 65 6.84 2.18 2.03
CA SER A 65 7.48 3.12 1.11
C SER A 65 8.95 3.35 1.48
N LEU A 66 9.25 3.47 2.78
CA LEU A 66 10.62 3.55 3.30
C LEU A 66 11.43 2.28 3.00
N PHE A 67 10.85 1.11 3.26
CA PHE A 67 11.50 -0.18 2.99
C PHE A 67 11.82 -0.35 1.49
N LEU A 68 10.87 -0.04 0.61
CA LEU A 68 11.05 -0.16 -0.84
C LEU A 68 12.10 0.83 -1.37
N SER A 69 12.10 2.06 -0.85
CA SER A 69 13.13 3.05 -1.17
C SER A 69 14.53 2.59 -0.75
N HIS A 70 14.64 1.93 0.41
CA HIS A 70 15.89 1.35 0.86
C HIS A 70 16.36 0.20 -0.05
N GLN A 71 15.45 -0.65 -0.54
CA GLN A 71 15.79 -1.75 -1.45
C GLN A 71 16.27 -1.26 -2.82
N PHE A 72 15.62 -0.24 -3.39
CA PHE A 72 16.08 0.38 -4.64
C PHE A 72 17.47 1.00 -4.52
N LYS A 73 17.80 1.62 -3.37
CA LYS A 73 19.13 2.17 -3.10
C LYS A 73 20.21 1.09 -3.11
N VAL A 74 19.93 -0.07 -2.52
CA VAL A 74 20.86 -1.22 -2.48
C VAL A 74 21.08 -1.79 -3.88
N LEU A 75 20.03 -1.92 -4.70
CA LEU A 75 20.13 -2.40 -6.08
C LEU A 75 21.04 -1.49 -6.93
N HIS A 76 20.85 -0.17 -6.82
CA HIS A 76 21.65 0.79 -7.58
C HIS A 76 23.09 0.95 -7.08
N ALA A 77 23.34 0.70 -5.80
CA ALA A 77 24.69 0.64 -5.25
C ALA A 77 25.46 -0.61 -5.71
N HIS A 78 24.76 -1.70 -6.06
CA HIS A 78 25.37 -2.87 -6.69
C HIS A 78 25.60 -2.70 -8.20
N ALA A 79 24.68 -2.04 -8.92
CA ALA A 79 24.80 -1.81 -10.37
C ALA A 79 25.87 -0.77 -10.75
N ASN A 80 26.17 0.19 -9.86
CA ASN A 80 27.28 1.13 -10.03
C ASN A 80 28.40 0.75 -9.05
N VAL A 81 29.45 0.08 -9.52
CA VAL A 81 30.61 -0.38 -8.75
C VAL A 81 31.33 0.80 -8.08
N GLU A 82 30.85 1.25 -6.93
CA GLU A 82 31.54 2.22 -6.07
C GLU A 82 31.18 1.95 -4.60
N SER A 83 32.01 1.13 -3.95
CA SER A 83 32.22 1.00 -2.50
C SER A 83 30.99 0.86 -1.58
N SER A 84 30.89 -0.31 -0.94
CA SER A 84 30.03 -0.56 0.23
C SER A 84 30.04 0.59 1.25
N PRO A 85 28.89 0.88 1.85
CA PRO A 85 28.85 0.94 3.29
C PRO A 85 27.94 -0.15 3.84
N THR A 86 28.54 -0.98 4.69
CA THR A 86 27.92 -1.75 5.76
C THR A 86 26.69 -1.06 6.33
N THR A 87 25.49 -1.47 5.91
CA THR A 87 24.28 -1.28 6.70
C THR A 87 23.70 -2.66 6.97
N SER A 88 23.89 -3.11 8.21
CA SER A 88 23.41 -4.35 8.78
C SER A 88 21.88 -4.31 8.85
N GLY A 89 21.23 -4.66 7.75
CA GLY A 89 19.79 -4.79 7.67
C GLY A 89 19.46 -5.89 6.67
N VAL A 90 18.62 -6.83 7.09
CA VAL A 90 18.16 -8.00 6.33
C VAL A 90 17.48 -7.51 5.04
N SER A 91 18.25 -7.36 3.96
CA SER A 91 17.75 -6.91 2.66
C SER A 91 17.56 -8.14 1.75
N PRO A 92 16.32 -8.50 1.39
CA PRO A 92 16.03 -9.63 0.51
C PRO A 92 16.74 -9.55 -0.85
N VAL A 93 16.92 -8.33 -1.39
CA VAL A 93 17.65 -8.09 -2.65
C VAL A 93 19.14 -8.39 -2.50
N ARG A 94 19.74 -8.05 -1.36
CA ARG A 94 21.13 -8.41 -1.06
C ARG A 94 21.29 -9.92 -0.87
N ASP A 95 20.32 -10.57 -0.23
CA ASP A 95 20.30 -12.03 -0.03
C ASP A 95 20.18 -12.77 -1.37
N TYR A 96 19.36 -12.26 -2.30
CA TYR A 96 19.26 -12.74 -3.68
C TYR A 96 20.59 -12.55 -4.45
N LEU A 97 21.15 -11.33 -4.45
CA LEU A 97 22.38 -11.00 -5.19
C LEU A 97 23.65 -11.62 -4.59
N GLN A 98 23.67 -11.92 -3.29
CA GLN A 98 24.82 -12.54 -2.61
C GLN A 98 24.70 -14.06 -2.52
N HIS A 99 23.61 -14.65 -3.04
CA HIS A 99 23.45 -16.09 -3.03
C HIS A 99 24.53 -16.75 -3.90
N PRO A 100 25.26 -17.77 -3.41
CA PRO A 100 26.40 -18.37 -4.09
C PRO A 100 26.13 -18.88 -5.51
N SER A 101 24.87 -19.17 -5.85
CA SER A 101 24.40 -19.67 -7.15
C SER A 101 24.39 -18.64 -8.28
N LEU A 102 24.50 -17.34 -7.97
CA LEU A 102 24.66 -16.25 -8.96
C LEU A 102 26.13 -15.85 -9.17
N ARG A 103 27.06 -16.50 -8.47
CA ARG A 103 28.49 -16.23 -8.58
C ARG A 103 29.03 -16.88 -9.87
N PRO A 104 29.87 -16.20 -10.67
CA PRO A 104 30.26 -16.63 -12.03
C PRO A 104 31.10 -17.93 -12.12
N SER A 105 31.19 -18.72 -11.04
CA SER A 105 32.04 -19.92 -10.95
C SER A 105 31.31 -21.17 -10.44
N SER A 106 30.00 -21.13 -10.19
CA SER A 106 29.19 -22.30 -9.85
C SER A 106 28.31 -22.72 -11.03
N THR A 107 28.35 -24.00 -11.36
CA THR A 107 27.55 -24.68 -12.40
C THR A 107 26.11 -24.14 -12.46
N LYS A 108 25.78 -23.39 -13.52
CA LYS A 108 24.47 -22.76 -13.75
C LYS A 108 23.37 -23.82 -13.79
N ASN A 109 22.51 -23.87 -12.77
CA ASN A 109 21.18 -24.45 -12.88
C ASN A 109 20.18 -23.32 -13.11
N GLU A 110 19.63 -23.18 -14.32
CA GLU A 110 18.56 -22.20 -14.63
C GLU A 110 17.35 -22.34 -13.68
N GLN A 111 17.14 -23.54 -13.15
CA GLN A 111 16.09 -23.86 -12.19
C GLN A 111 16.27 -23.14 -10.84
N ASP A 112 17.52 -23.01 -10.35
CA ASP A 112 17.78 -22.36 -9.06
C ASP A 112 17.54 -20.85 -9.16
N ILE A 113 17.94 -20.21 -10.26
CA ILE A 113 17.70 -18.77 -10.49
C ILE A 113 16.21 -18.47 -10.60
N SER A 114 15.44 -19.34 -11.28
CA SER A 114 13.98 -19.22 -11.36
C SER A 114 13.33 -19.33 -9.98
N LEU A 115 13.74 -20.30 -9.16
CA LEU A 115 13.22 -20.49 -7.80
C LEU A 115 13.54 -19.30 -6.88
N LEU A 116 14.76 -18.76 -6.91
CA LEU A 116 15.10 -17.58 -6.12
C LEU A 116 14.30 -16.34 -6.54
N THR A 117 14.01 -16.22 -7.85
CA THR A 117 13.20 -15.11 -8.39
C THR A 117 11.74 -15.24 -7.96
N GLU A 118 11.21 -16.47 -7.96
CA GLU A 118 9.88 -16.80 -7.44
C GLU A 118 9.76 -16.46 -5.95
N VAL A 119 10.76 -16.83 -5.13
CA VAL A 119 10.78 -16.52 -3.70
C VAL A 119 10.86 -15.01 -3.43
N LEU A 120 11.65 -14.27 -4.21
CA LEU A 120 11.71 -12.81 -4.10
C LEU A 120 10.38 -12.16 -4.50
N ALA A 121 9.79 -12.61 -5.60
CA ALA A 121 8.49 -12.15 -6.07
C ALA A 121 7.40 -12.45 -5.02
N GLU A 122 7.42 -13.63 -4.41
CA GLU A 122 6.47 -14.02 -3.36
C GLU A 122 6.66 -13.20 -2.09
N LYS A 123 7.90 -12.90 -1.68
CA LYS A 123 8.18 -12.09 -0.49
C LYS A 123 7.76 -10.63 -0.66
N ILE A 124 7.82 -10.10 -1.88
CA ILE A 124 7.32 -8.76 -2.23
C ILE A 124 5.79 -8.77 -2.36
N ARG A 125 5.21 -9.78 -3.02
CA ARG A 125 3.75 -9.94 -3.21
C ARG A 125 2.99 -10.23 -1.91
N GLY A 126 3.55 -11.01 -1.00
CA GLY A 126 2.93 -11.33 0.29
C GLY A 126 2.63 -10.09 1.14
N GLN A 127 3.38 -9.00 0.94
CA GLN A 127 3.16 -7.74 1.66
C GLN A 127 2.01 -6.91 1.08
N HIS A 128 1.64 -7.11 -0.19
CA HIS A 128 0.50 -6.45 -0.84
C HIS A 128 -0.85 -6.95 -0.28
N GLN A 129 -0.91 -8.24 0.08
CA GLN A 129 -2.13 -8.90 0.54
C GLN A 129 -2.75 -8.20 1.77
N MET A 130 -1.90 -7.68 2.68
CA MET A 130 -2.36 -6.97 3.88
C MET A 130 -3.07 -5.65 3.56
N GLY A 131 -2.60 -4.91 2.55
CA GLY A 131 -3.19 -3.64 2.15
C GLY A 131 -4.54 -3.79 1.46
N TRP A 132 -4.64 -4.83 0.62
CA TRP A 132 -5.89 -5.19 -0.04
C TRP A 132 -6.95 -5.70 0.95
N PHE A 133 -6.50 -6.42 1.99
CA PHE A 133 -7.36 -6.82 3.10
C PHE A 133 -7.92 -5.60 3.85
N ALA A 134 -7.08 -4.63 4.20
CA ALA A 134 -7.52 -3.41 4.90
C ALA A 134 -8.55 -2.61 4.07
N THR A 135 -8.30 -2.46 2.76
CA THR A 135 -9.23 -1.79 1.83
C THR A 135 -10.56 -2.51 1.78
N SER A 136 -10.54 -3.85 1.68
CA SER A 136 -11.74 -4.69 1.68
C SER A 136 -12.50 -4.62 3.02
N ALA A 137 -11.77 -4.53 4.14
CA ALA A 137 -12.36 -4.38 5.47
C ALA A 137 -13.07 -3.03 5.63
N LEU A 138 -12.51 -1.93 5.12
CA LEU A 138 -13.14 -0.60 5.16
C LEU A 138 -14.47 -0.56 4.40
N ILE A 139 -14.54 -1.21 3.22
CA ILE A 139 -15.79 -1.35 2.46
C ILE A 139 -16.83 -2.12 3.27
N LYS A 140 -16.45 -3.28 3.83
CA LYS A 140 -17.35 -4.11 4.64
C LYS A 140 -17.83 -3.39 5.91
N LEU A 141 -16.95 -2.64 6.57
CA LEU A 141 -17.31 -1.82 7.73
C LEU A 141 -18.26 -0.67 7.36
N GLY A 142 -18.05 -0.02 6.20
CA GLY A 142 -18.96 1.00 5.69
C GLY A 142 -20.36 0.44 5.42
N LEU A 143 -20.44 -0.72 4.76
CA LEU A 143 -21.71 -1.43 4.53
C LEU A 143 -22.36 -1.87 5.85
N LEU A 144 -21.58 -2.37 6.80
CA LEU A 144 -22.07 -2.75 8.13
C LEU A 144 -22.67 -1.54 8.87
N GLY A 145 -22.11 -0.35 8.67
CA GLY A 145 -22.67 0.90 9.18
C GLY A 145 -24.09 1.19 8.67
N THR A 146 -24.42 0.87 7.41
CA THR A 146 -25.80 0.99 6.92
C THR A 146 -26.76 0.08 7.69
N VAL A 147 -26.35 -1.17 7.91
CA VAL A 147 -27.16 -2.17 8.59
C VAL A 147 -27.41 -1.75 10.03
N ILE A 148 -26.39 -1.22 10.72
CA ILE A 148 -26.53 -0.71 12.08
C ILE A 148 -27.37 0.56 12.15
N GLY A 149 -27.21 1.50 11.22
CA GLY A 149 -28.05 2.70 11.18
C GLY A 149 -29.52 2.37 10.92
N PHE A 150 -29.81 1.37 10.08
CA PHE A 150 -31.17 0.84 9.92
C PHE A 150 -31.69 0.15 11.18
N MET A 151 -30.87 -0.63 11.89
CA MET A 151 -31.27 -1.23 13.17
C MET A 151 -31.63 -0.15 14.20
N LEU A 152 -30.84 0.93 14.31
CA LEU A 152 -31.13 2.05 15.20
C LEU A 152 -32.42 2.79 14.81
N MET A 153 -32.64 2.98 13.50
CA MET A 153 -33.88 3.56 12.98
C MET A 153 -35.10 2.74 13.39
N LEU A 154 -35.06 1.41 13.17
CA LEU A 154 -36.18 0.52 13.50
C LEU A 154 -36.37 0.35 15.01
N GLY A 155 -35.30 0.36 15.80
CA GLY A 155 -35.39 0.26 17.27
C GLY A 155 -36.20 1.40 17.92
N SER A 156 -36.31 2.55 17.27
CA SER A 156 -37.14 3.67 17.76
C SER A 156 -38.64 3.42 17.63
N LEU A 157 -39.08 2.50 16.76
CA LEU A 157 -40.49 2.14 16.56
C LEU A 157 -41.04 1.24 17.69
N ASP A 158 -40.18 0.49 18.36
CA ASP A 158 -40.57 -0.49 19.39
C ASP A 158 -41.00 0.19 20.72
N ASN A 159 -40.62 1.46 20.91
CA ASN A 159 -40.87 2.21 22.15
C ASN A 159 -42.22 2.95 22.19
N ILE A 160 -43.06 2.87 21.15
CA ILE A 160 -44.28 3.68 21.03
C ILE A 160 -45.53 2.82 21.30
N LYS A 161 -46.17 3.04 22.46
CA LYS A 161 -47.45 2.39 22.82
C LYS A 161 -48.69 3.27 22.60
N SER A 162 -48.55 4.58 22.35
CA SER A 162 -49.68 5.49 22.07
C SER A 162 -49.23 6.76 21.32
N MET A 163 -49.79 7.05 20.16
CA MET A 163 -49.37 8.19 19.33
C MET A 163 -49.80 9.56 19.89
N ASP A 164 -48.92 10.18 20.68
CA ASP A 164 -49.02 11.60 21.08
C ASP A 164 -48.12 12.48 20.18
N LEU A 165 -48.46 13.78 20.05
CA LEU A 165 -47.76 14.76 19.20
C LEU A 165 -46.25 14.86 19.51
N GLU A 166 -45.87 14.74 20.79
CA GLU A 166 -44.47 14.75 21.23
C GLU A 166 -43.70 13.49 20.78
N GLN A 167 -44.38 12.34 20.74
CA GLN A 167 -43.77 11.06 20.36
C GLN A 167 -43.53 10.97 18.85
N VAL A 168 -44.35 11.65 18.04
CA VAL A 168 -44.11 11.78 16.59
C VAL A 168 -42.83 12.56 16.32
N GLN A 169 -42.57 13.65 17.05
CA GLN A 169 -41.34 14.43 16.88
C GLN A 169 -40.10 13.63 17.26
N VAL A 170 -40.13 12.88 18.36
CA VAL A 170 -39.04 12.00 18.80
C VAL A 170 -38.79 10.87 17.81
N LEU A 171 -39.85 10.30 17.22
CA LEU A 171 -39.74 9.29 16.18
C LEU A 171 -39.04 9.85 14.93
N MET A 172 -39.45 11.03 14.45
CA MET A 172 -38.83 11.65 13.28
C MET A 172 -37.35 11.98 13.51
N GLN A 173 -36.99 12.45 14.71
CA GLN A 173 -35.59 12.68 15.08
C GLN A 173 -34.79 11.38 15.10
N SER A 174 -35.32 10.32 15.72
CA SER A 174 -34.64 9.01 15.80
C SER A 174 -34.46 8.37 14.42
N MET A 175 -35.46 8.49 13.54
CA MET A 175 -35.36 8.03 12.16
C MET A 175 -34.27 8.77 11.39
N THR A 176 -34.24 10.10 11.52
CA THR A 176 -33.22 10.94 10.89
C THR A 176 -31.82 10.61 11.43
N GLN A 177 -31.72 10.31 12.72
CA GLN A 177 -30.44 9.96 13.35
C GLN A 177 -29.90 8.61 12.85
N GLY A 178 -30.73 7.57 12.79
CA GLY A 178 -30.34 6.27 12.25
C GLY A 178 -29.87 6.37 10.79
N MET A 179 -30.58 7.15 9.98
CA MET A 179 -30.20 7.43 8.60
C MET A 179 -28.88 8.22 8.51
N LYS A 180 -28.70 9.25 9.34
CA LYS A 180 -27.46 10.06 9.37
C LYS A 180 -26.24 9.21 9.73
N ILE A 181 -26.37 8.31 10.71
CA ILE A 181 -25.30 7.37 11.08
C ILE A 181 -24.97 6.47 9.88
N ALA A 182 -25.97 5.81 9.28
CA ALA A 182 -25.78 4.93 8.12
C ALA A 182 -25.04 5.61 6.96
N LEU A 183 -25.49 6.81 6.58
CA LEU A 183 -24.90 7.55 5.46
C LEU A 183 -23.47 7.98 5.77
N ASN A 184 -23.22 8.49 6.99
CA ASN A 184 -21.90 8.94 7.40
C ASN A 184 -20.88 7.81 7.45
N THR A 185 -21.23 6.67 8.06
CA THR A 185 -20.34 5.50 8.14
C THR A 185 -20.05 4.91 6.77
N THR A 186 -21.03 4.93 5.86
CA THR A 186 -20.86 4.45 4.48
C THR A 186 -19.92 5.35 3.70
N LEU A 187 -20.11 6.67 3.80
CA LEU A 187 -19.25 7.65 3.15
C LEU A 187 -17.81 7.53 3.65
N LEU A 188 -17.61 7.42 4.97
CA LEU A 188 -16.30 7.23 5.56
C LEU A 188 -15.67 5.90 5.13
N GLY A 189 -16.40 4.79 5.16
CA GLY A 189 -15.89 3.47 4.78
C GLY A 189 -15.48 3.40 3.31
N LEU A 190 -16.35 3.86 2.40
CA LEU A 190 -16.05 3.86 0.97
C LEU A 190 -14.99 4.91 0.61
N GLY A 191 -15.09 6.13 1.14
CA GLY A 191 -14.13 7.20 0.88
C GLY A 191 -12.72 6.83 1.36
N SER A 192 -12.59 6.32 2.58
CA SER A 192 -11.30 5.85 3.11
C SER A 192 -10.76 4.65 2.32
N SER A 193 -11.60 3.69 1.95
CA SER A 193 -11.18 2.53 1.14
C SER A 193 -10.64 2.96 -0.23
N LEU A 194 -11.28 3.94 -0.87
CA LEU A 194 -10.84 4.45 -2.16
C LEU A 194 -9.49 5.17 -2.04
N LEU A 195 -9.35 6.08 -1.07
CA LEU A 195 -8.11 6.80 -0.81
C LEU A 195 -6.95 5.86 -0.48
N LEU A 196 -7.23 4.82 0.30
CA LEU A 196 -6.25 3.81 0.67
C LEU A 196 -5.89 2.89 -0.51
N GLY A 197 -6.88 2.53 -1.33
CA GLY A 197 -6.70 1.76 -2.56
C GLY A 197 -5.76 2.45 -3.55
N VAL A 198 -5.89 3.78 -3.71
CA VAL A 198 -4.96 4.57 -4.55
C VAL A 198 -3.53 4.55 -4.00
N GLN A 199 -3.35 4.66 -2.68
CA GLN A 199 -2.03 4.56 -2.05
C GLN A 199 -1.39 3.19 -2.30
N TYR A 200 -2.14 2.11 -2.13
CA TYR A 200 -1.63 0.76 -2.37
C TYR A 200 -1.36 0.47 -3.85
N LEU A 201 -2.22 0.93 -4.76
CA LEU A 201 -2.00 0.77 -6.20
C LEU A 201 -0.69 1.43 -6.66
N TYR A 202 -0.39 2.61 -6.11
CA TYR A 202 0.87 3.29 -6.42
C TYR A 202 2.09 2.51 -5.91
N LEU A 203 1.99 1.98 -4.68
CA LEU A 203 3.07 1.20 -4.08
C LEU A 203 3.30 -0.13 -4.82
N ASP A 204 2.21 -0.77 -5.27
CA ASP A 204 2.24 -2.02 -6.03
C ASP A 204 2.97 -1.86 -7.36
N ARG A 205 2.62 -0.82 -8.12
CA ARG A 205 3.32 -0.50 -9.36
C ARG A 205 4.81 -0.23 -9.15
N SER A 206 5.17 0.39 -8.03
CA SER A 206 6.57 0.66 -7.68
C SER A 206 7.31 -0.63 -7.32
N ALA A 207 6.62 -1.59 -6.67
CA ALA A 207 7.16 -2.89 -6.33
C ALA A 207 7.37 -3.77 -7.58
N ASP A 208 6.41 -3.78 -8.51
CA ASP A 208 6.55 -4.47 -9.80
C ASP A 208 7.73 -3.92 -10.61
N GLN A 209 7.91 -2.59 -10.62
CA GLN A 209 9.07 -1.96 -11.27
C GLN A 209 10.40 -2.38 -10.63
N LEU A 210 10.45 -2.56 -9.30
CA LEU A 210 11.65 -3.04 -8.61
C LEU A 210 12.01 -4.45 -9.05
N ILE A 211 11.02 -5.35 -9.10
CA ILE A 211 11.21 -6.74 -9.51
C ILE A 211 11.71 -6.78 -10.95
N ALA A 212 11.07 -6.04 -11.86
CA ALA A 212 11.47 -5.98 -13.26
C ALA A 212 12.92 -5.51 -13.46
N GLN A 213 13.33 -4.44 -12.76
CA GLN A 213 14.71 -3.94 -12.82
C GLN A 213 15.72 -4.93 -12.21
N THR A 214 15.34 -5.62 -11.13
CA THR A 214 16.21 -6.63 -10.50
C THR A 214 16.46 -7.81 -11.42
N ILE A 215 15.43 -8.30 -12.12
CA ILE A 215 15.55 -9.39 -13.10
C ILE A 215 16.40 -8.97 -14.29
N GLN A 216 16.20 -7.75 -14.82
CA GLN A 216 17.00 -7.23 -15.94
C GLN A 216 18.48 -7.14 -15.60
N LEU A 217 18.84 -6.64 -14.41
CA LEU A 217 20.22 -6.58 -13.96
C LEU A 217 20.83 -7.98 -13.77
N SER A 218 20.07 -8.90 -13.18
CA SER A 218 20.50 -10.30 -13.03
C SER A 218 20.80 -10.96 -14.39
N GLN A 219 19.96 -10.72 -15.41
CA GLN A 219 20.21 -11.24 -16.76
C GLN A 219 21.41 -10.58 -17.44
N GLN A 220 21.64 -9.28 -17.21
CA GLN A 220 22.77 -8.56 -17.78
C GLN A 220 24.12 -8.99 -17.16
N ASP A 221 24.17 -9.29 -15.87
CA ASP A 221 25.35 -9.87 -15.19
C ASP A 221 25.63 -11.33 -15.59
N ILE A 222 24.63 -12.03 -16.16
CA ILE A 222 24.73 -13.41 -16.65
C ILE A 222 25.31 -13.48 -18.07
N GLU A 223 25.32 -12.37 -18.82
CA GLU A 223 25.82 -12.24 -20.19
C GLU A 223 27.05 -11.30 -20.33
N PRO A 224 28.11 -11.40 -19.50
CA PRO A 224 29.26 -10.50 -19.62
C PRO A 224 30.25 -10.92 -20.72
N ASP A 225 30.03 -12.02 -21.45
CA ASP A 225 31.05 -12.53 -22.37
C ASP A 225 30.46 -13.27 -23.60
N LYS A 226 30.02 -12.49 -24.59
CA LYS A 226 29.98 -12.93 -26.00
C LYS A 226 30.61 -11.92 -26.96
N ALA A 227 31.15 -10.81 -26.45
CA ALA A 227 31.71 -9.75 -27.29
C ALA A 227 33.25 -9.73 -27.33
N ASP A 228 33.95 -10.53 -26.50
CA ASP A 228 35.42 -10.52 -26.42
C ASP A 228 36.11 -11.83 -26.84
N VAL A 229 35.37 -12.78 -27.42
CA VAL A 229 35.95 -14.02 -27.98
C VAL A 229 36.14 -13.94 -29.51
N ASP A 230 35.38 -13.11 -30.23
CA ASP A 230 35.48 -12.98 -31.69
C ASP A 230 36.65 -12.09 -32.17
N VAL A 231 37.34 -11.37 -31.27
CA VAL A 231 38.49 -10.52 -31.64
C VAL A 231 39.82 -11.26 -31.52
N VAL A 232 39.92 -12.30 -30.69
CA VAL A 232 41.16 -13.07 -30.51
C VAL A 232 41.33 -14.14 -31.60
N ASP A 233 40.26 -14.78 -32.07
CA ASP A 233 40.34 -15.80 -33.13
C ASP A 233 40.55 -15.21 -34.54
N LYS A 234 40.38 -13.90 -34.72
CA LYS A 234 40.65 -13.23 -36.01
C LYS A 234 42.06 -12.64 -36.14
N VAL A 235 42.88 -12.75 -35.09
CA VAL A 235 44.30 -12.38 -35.11
C VAL A 235 45.21 -13.63 -35.08
N ALA A 236 44.64 -14.83 -34.87
CA ALA A 236 45.38 -16.09 -34.77
C ALA A 236 45.06 -17.13 -35.87
N SER A 237 44.36 -16.76 -36.96
CA SER A 237 44.22 -17.60 -38.17
C SER A 237 44.24 -16.78 -39.46
#